data_AF-A0A5R9NYM7-F1
#
_entry.id   AF-A0A5R9NYM7-F1
#
_cell.length_a   1.000
_cell.length_b   1.000
_cell.length_c   1.000
_cell.angle_alpha   90.00
_cell.angle_beta   90.00
_cell.angle_gamma   90.00
#
_symmetry.space_group_name_H-M   'P 1'
#
loop_
_entity.id
_entity.type
_entity.pdbx_description
1 polymer ?
#
loop_
_entity_poly.entity_id
_entity_poly.type
_entity_poly.pdbx_seq_one_letter_code
_entity_poly.pdbx_strand_id
1 'polypeptide(L)'
;MFTAADWLDAKLNTFHTAEIGGRTFIGRLSMEGPYLKLLDVGSLYSGKGVSLGSGTFIDKDDNGDWGVFKSDCQKLRLSLNGFNDEEIARLAMEFGIRANHMTSSTFVGSEAWNSLKTWVRTYPHVAESYGRFDANVPHWLERASRENAREREAA
;
A
#
# COMPACT_ATOMS: atom_id res chain seq x y z
N MET A 1 -24.53 8.88 -4.34
CA MET A 1 -25.20 7.80 -3.58
C MET A 1 -24.40 6.54 -3.87
N PHE A 2 -23.72 5.98 -2.87
CA PHE A 2 -22.90 4.78 -3.07
C PHE A 2 -23.78 3.53 -3.03
N THR A 3 -23.50 2.58 -3.91
CA THR A 3 -24.25 1.32 -4.00
C THR A 3 -23.62 0.25 -3.13
N ALA A 4 -24.38 -0.78 -2.75
CA ALA A 4 -23.84 -1.93 -2.01
C ALA A 4 -22.72 -2.67 -2.78
N ALA A 5 -22.71 -2.57 -4.11
CA ALA A 5 -21.66 -3.12 -4.96
C ALA A 5 -20.32 -2.39 -4.78
N ASP A 6 -20.34 -1.06 -4.61
CA ASP A 6 -19.14 -0.27 -4.33
C ASP A 6 -18.52 -0.72 -3.00
N TRP A 7 -19.34 -0.89 -1.95
CA TRP A 7 -18.90 -1.38 -0.64
C TRP A 7 -18.26 -2.77 -0.68
N LEU A 8 -18.80 -3.67 -1.51
CA LEU A 8 -18.26 -5.01 -1.67
C LEU A 8 -16.93 -4.98 -2.42
N ASP A 9 -16.83 -4.18 -3.50
CA ASP A 9 -15.59 -4.02 -4.27
C ASP A 9 -14.46 -3.46 -3.40
N ALA A 10 -14.74 -2.47 -2.56
CA ALA A 10 -13.76 -1.88 -1.65
C ALA A 10 -13.23 -2.83 -0.58
N LYS A 11 -14.04 -3.80 -0.13
CA LYS A 11 -13.55 -4.88 0.74
C LYS A 11 -12.75 -5.91 -0.05
N LEU A 12 -13.21 -6.27 -1.24
CA LEU A 12 -12.63 -7.37 -2.03
C LEU A 12 -11.22 -7.08 -2.51
N ASN A 13 -10.90 -5.83 -2.84
CA ASN A 13 -9.56 -5.44 -3.33
C ASN A 13 -8.64 -4.87 -2.25
N THR A 14 -9.08 -4.80 -0.99
CA THR A 14 -8.22 -4.43 0.15
C THR A 14 -7.49 -5.67 0.65
N PHE A 15 -6.16 -5.63 0.66
CA PHE A 15 -5.32 -6.76 1.07
C PHE A 15 -4.65 -6.54 2.43
N HIS A 16 -4.57 -5.30 2.93
CA HIS A 16 -3.91 -4.99 4.18
C HIS A 16 -4.54 -3.75 4.84
N THR A 17 -4.57 -3.72 6.17
CA THR A 17 -5.08 -2.60 6.96
C THR A 17 -4.22 -2.46 8.21
N ALA A 18 -3.76 -1.24 8.49
CA ALA A 18 -2.99 -0.94 9.69
C ALA A 18 -3.43 0.40 10.30
N GLU A 19 -3.50 0.46 11.63
CA GLU A 19 -3.72 1.70 12.37
C GLU A 19 -2.39 2.24 12.91
N ILE A 20 -2.04 3.47 12.54
CA ILE A 20 -0.78 4.13 12.88
C ILE A 20 -1.09 5.58 13.20
N GLY A 21 -0.64 6.07 14.35
CA GLY A 21 -0.88 7.46 14.79
C GLY A 21 -2.37 7.85 14.84
N GLY A 22 -3.24 6.91 15.23
CA GLY A 22 -4.70 7.12 15.27
C GLY A 22 -5.36 7.26 13.89
N ARG A 23 -4.64 6.93 12.81
CA ARG A 23 -5.15 6.94 11.44
C ARG A 23 -5.10 5.55 10.83
N THR A 24 -6.09 5.21 10.01
CA THR A 24 -6.17 3.90 9.34
C THR A 24 -5.61 3.99 7.93
N PHE A 25 -4.58 3.20 7.66
CA PHE A 25 -4.00 3.02 6.34
C PHE A 25 -4.43 1.69 5.76
N ILE A 26 -4.69 1.66 4.46
CA ILE A 26 -5.03 0.42 3.75
C ILE A 26 -4.11 0.22 2.53
N GLY A 27 -3.73 -1.04 2.34
CA GLY A 27 -3.17 -1.54 1.10
C GLY A 27 -4.30 -2.09 0.23
N ARG A 28 -4.46 -1.55 -0.97
CA ARG A 28 -5.54 -1.92 -1.89
C ARG A 28 -5.01 -2.12 -3.31
N LEU A 29 -5.72 -2.89 -4.12
CA LEU A 29 -5.44 -3.05 -5.55
C LEU A 29 -6.24 -2.06 -6.38
N SER A 30 -5.58 -1.44 -7.35
CA SER A 30 -6.17 -0.53 -8.35
C SER A 30 -5.87 -1.01 -9.76
N MET A 31 -6.39 -0.30 -10.76
CA MET A 31 -5.99 -0.48 -12.16
C MET A 31 -4.53 -0.05 -12.46
N GLU A 32 -3.74 0.32 -11.46
CA GLU A 32 -2.31 0.58 -11.58
C GLU A 32 -1.45 -0.33 -10.68
N GLY A 33 -2.08 -1.32 -10.04
CA GLY A 33 -1.45 -2.24 -9.10
C GLY A 33 -1.66 -1.88 -7.63
N PRO A 34 -0.84 -2.44 -6.72
CA PRO A 34 -0.90 -2.20 -5.29
C PRO A 34 -0.66 -0.73 -4.93
N TYR A 35 -1.49 -0.18 -4.04
CA TYR A 35 -1.36 1.20 -3.57
C TYR A 35 -1.73 1.34 -2.09
N LEU A 36 -1.13 2.35 -1.46
CA LEU A 36 -1.43 2.81 -0.12
C LEU A 36 -2.52 3.88 -0.18
N LYS A 37 -3.47 3.80 0.74
CA LYS A 37 -4.49 4.84 0.95
C LYS A 37 -4.67 5.12 2.44
N LEU A 38 -4.82 6.39 2.76
CA LEU A 38 -5.31 6.82 4.07
C LEU A 38 -6.84 6.82 4.06
N LEU A 39 -7.45 6.17 5.05
CA LEU A 39 -8.89 6.25 5.30
C LEU A 39 -9.16 7.39 6.27
N ASP A 40 -9.69 8.50 5.75
CA ASP A 40 -10.22 9.58 6.57
C ASP A 40 -11.64 9.27 7.03
N VAL A 41 -11.98 9.68 8.26
CA VAL A 41 -13.30 9.52 8.86
C VAL A 41 -14.34 10.18 7.95
N GLY A 42 -15.19 9.36 7.32
CA GLY A 42 -16.25 9.81 6.42
C GLY A 42 -16.01 9.57 4.92
N SER A 43 -14.85 9.04 4.49
CA SER A 43 -14.69 8.64 3.09
C SER A 43 -13.73 7.47 2.84
N LEU A 44 -14.30 6.32 2.48
CA LEU A 44 -13.56 5.18 1.91
C LEU A 44 -13.05 5.45 0.48
N TYR A 45 -13.53 6.52 -0.17
CA TYR A 45 -13.27 6.81 -1.59
C TYR A 45 -12.50 8.11 -1.81
N SER A 46 -12.72 9.14 -0.99
CA SER A 46 -12.06 10.45 -1.10
C SER A 46 -10.75 10.46 -0.30
N GLY A 47 -9.72 9.84 -0.88
CA GLY A 47 -8.34 10.00 -0.44
C GLY A 47 -7.43 9.78 -1.63
N LYS A 48 -6.46 10.67 -1.85
CA LYS A 48 -5.44 10.48 -2.88
C LYS A 48 -4.58 9.30 -2.46
N GLY A 49 -4.77 8.14 -3.09
CA GLY A 49 -3.88 7.00 -2.90
C GLY A 49 -2.50 7.26 -3.51
N VAL A 50 -1.51 6.49 -3.09
CA VAL A 50 -0.17 6.48 -3.67
C VAL A 50 0.23 5.06 -3.96
N SER A 51 0.67 4.79 -5.19
CA SER A 51 1.10 3.46 -5.59
C SER A 51 2.25 2.99 -4.71
N LEU A 52 2.21 1.72 -4.30
CA LEU A 52 3.34 1.11 -3.60
C LEU A 52 4.41 0.73 -4.64
N GLY A 53 5.66 0.55 -4.19
CA GLY A 53 6.77 0.20 -5.08
C GLY A 53 7.62 1.40 -5.54
N SER A 54 8.06 1.37 -6.79
CA SER A 54 9.12 2.28 -7.26
C SER A 54 8.65 3.72 -7.30
N GLY A 55 9.42 4.60 -6.65
CA GLY A 55 9.21 6.04 -6.70
C GLY A 55 8.36 6.61 -5.57
N THR A 56 7.85 5.80 -4.66
CA THR A 56 7.11 6.29 -3.47
C THR A 56 8.05 6.39 -2.27
N PHE A 57 8.00 7.53 -1.58
CA PHE A 57 8.84 7.78 -0.41
C PHE A 57 8.13 8.67 0.62
N ILE A 58 8.58 8.62 1.87
CA ILE A 58 8.17 9.48 2.95
C ILE A 58 9.28 10.50 3.21
N ASP A 59 8.92 11.77 3.25
CA ASP A 59 9.84 12.85 3.61
C ASP A 59 9.09 14.00 4.29
N LYS A 60 9.83 15.02 4.72
CA LYS A 60 9.26 16.30 5.13
C LYS A 60 9.08 17.21 3.92
N ASP A 61 7.99 17.99 3.89
CA ASP A 61 7.81 19.07 2.94
C ASP A 61 8.64 20.32 3.33
N ASP A 62 8.53 21.39 2.54
CA ASP A 62 9.25 22.65 2.78
C ASP A 62 8.87 23.32 4.13
N ASN A 63 7.75 22.94 4.73
CA ASN A 63 7.29 23.45 6.03
C ASN A 63 7.74 22.55 7.19
N GLY A 64 8.42 21.44 6.91
CA GLY A 64 8.83 20.46 7.90
C GLY A 64 7.75 19.44 8.27
N ASP A 65 6.62 19.42 7.56
CA ASP A 65 5.52 18.48 7.78
C ASP A 65 5.78 17.16 7.04
N TRP A 66 5.53 16.04 7.73
CA TRP A 66 5.69 14.72 7.12
C TRP A 66 4.64 14.43 6.05
N GLY A 67 5.05 13.76 4.97
CA GLY A 67 4.18 13.38 3.88
C GLY A 67 4.69 12.20 3.06
N VAL A 68 3.78 11.57 2.32
CA VAL A 68 4.12 10.57 1.29
C VAL A 68 4.11 11.23 -0.08
N PHE A 69 5.19 11.03 -0.83
CA PHE A 69 5.47 11.66 -2.11
C PHE A 69 5.72 10.63 -3.21
N LYS A 70 5.56 11.07 -4.46
CA LYS A 70 5.94 10.31 -5.66
C LYS A 70 7.08 11.01 -6.40
N SER A 71 8.12 10.25 -6.76
CA SER A 71 9.39 10.74 -7.31
C SER A 71 9.26 11.41 -8.67
N ASP A 72 8.25 11.01 -9.45
CA ASP A 72 7.97 11.57 -10.78
C ASP A 72 7.50 13.02 -10.76
N CYS A 73 6.99 13.51 -9.63
CA CYS A 73 6.43 14.85 -9.54
C CYS A 73 6.68 15.59 -8.22
N GLN A 74 7.33 14.96 -7.23
CA GLN A 74 7.47 15.45 -5.85
C GLN A 74 6.16 15.98 -5.24
N LYS A 75 5.00 15.55 -5.77
CA LYS A 75 3.71 16.00 -5.28
C LYS A 75 3.35 15.22 -4.02
N LEU A 76 3.03 15.95 -2.96
CA LEU A 76 2.42 15.40 -1.76
C LEU A 76 1.15 14.63 -2.14
N ARG A 77 1.12 13.33 -1.83
CA ARG A 77 -0.03 12.45 -2.06
C ARG A 77 -0.81 12.22 -0.79
N LEU A 78 -0.11 12.04 0.33
CA LEU A 78 -0.72 11.84 1.65
C LEU A 78 -0.03 12.74 2.66
N SER A 79 -0.80 13.61 3.32
CA SER A 79 -0.32 14.38 4.46
C SER A 79 -0.29 13.48 5.70
N LEU A 80 0.84 13.51 6.41
CA LEU A 80 1.06 12.82 7.67
C LEU A 80 1.23 13.84 8.81
N ASN A 81 0.60 15.02 8.68
CA ASN A 81 0.73 16.09 9.69
C ASN A 81 0.34 15.57 11.08
N GLY A 82 1.20 15.84 12.06
CA GLY A 82 1.08 15.36 13.43
C GLY A 82 1.75 14.01 13.70
N PHE A 83 2.30 13.34 12.69
CA PHE A 83 3.05 12.10 12.90
C PHE A 83 4.44 12.42 13.47
N ASN A 84 4.88 11.59 14.41
CA ASN A 84 6.25 11.60 14.92
C ASN A 84 7.14 10.58 14.16
N ASP A 85 8.46 10.63 14.42
CA ASP A 85 9.42 9.79 13.71
C ASP A 85 9.19 8.28 13.92
N GLU A 86 8.68 7.85 15.08
CA GLU A 86 8.36 6.43 15.35
C GLU A 86 7.16 5.96 14.52
N GLU A 87 6.13 6.80 14.39
CA GLU A 87 4.96 6.53 13.55
C GLU A 87 5.32 6.49 12.07
N ILE A 88 6.23 7.37 11.64
CA ILE A 88 6.79 7.35 10.29
C ILE A 88 7.60 6.07 10.06
N ALA A 89 8.45 5.67 11.01
CA ALA A 89 9.20 4.42 10.92
C ALA A 89 8.26 3.22 10.80
N ARG A 90 7.21 3.18 11.61
CA ARG A 90 6.21 2.11 11.57
C ARG A 90 5.50 2.08 10.23
N LEU A 91 5.04 3.21 9.71
CA LEU A 91 4.38 3.29 8.39
C LEU A 91 5.32 2.83 7.27
N ALA A 92 6.58 3.25 7.32
CA ALA A 92 7.61 2.89 6.35
C ALA A 92 7.90 1.38 6.34
N MET A 93 7.98 0.74 7.52
CA MET A 93 8.17 -0.71 7.64
C MET A 93 6.92 -1.49 7.21
N GLU A 94 5.75 -1.08 7.70
CA GLU A 94 4.47 -1.77 7.46
C GLU A 94 4.15 -1.89 5.97
N PHE A 95 4.35 -0.80 5.22
CA PHE A 95 4.03 -0.73 3.79
C PHE A 95 5.26 -0.79 2.87
N GLY A 96 6.46 -0.93 3.43
CA GLY A 96 7.70 -1.00 2.67
C GLY A 96 7.98 0.24 1.82
N ILE A 97 7.76 1.41 2.41
CA ILE A 97 8.00 2.72 1.79
C ILE A 97 9.31 3.26 2.32
N ARG A 98 10.15 3.80 1.44
CA ARG A 98 11.40 4.44 1.85
C ARG A 98 11.08 5.72 2.62
N ALA A 99 11.51 5.82 3.87
CA ALA A 99 11.56 7.09 4.61
C ALA A 99 13.01 7.61 4.60
N ASN A 100 13.19 8.91 4.37
CA ASN A 100 14.52 9.53 4.40
C ASN A 100 15.16 9.32 5.79
N HIS A 101 16.45 8.99 5.84
CA HIS A 101 17.22 8.60 7.05
C HIS A 101 16.94 7.23 7.69
N MET A 102 16.01 6.42 7.18
CA MET A 102 15.75 5.07 7.70
C MET A 102 16.31 3.98 6.77
N THR A 103 16.65 2.81 7.31
CA THR A 103 17.01 1.63 6.51
C THR A 103 15.98 1.42 5.43
N SER A 104 16.42 1.23 4.18
CA SER A 104 15.54 1.18 3.02
C SER A 104 14.59 -0.02 3.10
N SER A 105 13.35 0.20 3.56
CA SER A 105 12.26 -0.76 3.44
C SER A 105 11.84 -0.85 1.97
N THR A 106 11.65 -2.06 1.47
CA THR A 106 11.06 -2.29 0.14
C THR A 106 9.67 -2.86 0.32
N PHE A 107 8.74 -2.54 -0.60
CA PHE A 107 7.39 -3.07 -0.54
C PHE A 107 7.38 -4.60 -0.37
N VAL A 108 8.24 -5.30 -1.11
CA VAL A 108 8.29 -6.77 -1.05
C VAL A 108 8.84 -7.33 0.27
N GLY A 109 9.59 -6.53 1.03
CA GLY A 109 10.06 -6.89 2.37
C GLY A 109 9.08 -6.53 3.50
N SER A 110 7.88 -6.05 3.19
CA SER A 110 6.95 -5.48 4.17
C SER A 110 5.83 -6.42 4.61
N GLU A 111 5.18 -6.10 5.73
CA GLU A 111 3.97 -6.81 6.20
C GLU A 111 2.79 -6.66 5.24
N ALA A 112 2.69 -5.51 4.57
CA ALA A 112 1.72 -5.31 3.50
C ALA A 112 1.92 -6.30 2.35
N TRP A 113 3.17 -6.67 2.00
CA TRP A 113 3.43 -7.71 1.00
C TRP A 113 3.04 -9.11 1.47
N ASN A 114 3.33 -9.46 2.71
CA ASN A 114 2.89 -10.73 3.30
C ASN A 114 1.36 -10.86 3.28
N SER A 115 0.68 -9.76 3.58
CA SER A 115 -0.77 -9.66 3.52
C SER A 115 -1.28 -9.78 2.07
N LEU A 116 -0.60 -9.14 1.10
CA LEU A 116 -0.91 -9.28 -0.32
C LEU A 116 -0.76 -10.74 -0.79
N LYS A 117 0.31 -11.44 -0.41
CA LYS A 117 0.50 -12.87 -0.73
C LYS A 117 -0.64 -13.73 -0.20
N THR A 118 -1.05 -13.50 1.04
CA THR A 118 -2.17 -14.19 1.68
C THR A 118 -3.48 -13.90 0.95
N TRP A 119 -3.69 -12.64 0.57
CA TRP A 119 -4.85 -12.22 -0.22
C TRP A 119 -4.87 -12.89 -1.60
N VAL A 120 -3.75 -12.96 -2.31
CA VAL A 120 -3.63 -13.65 -3.62
C VAL A 120 -3.99 -15.13 -3.50
N ARG A 121 -3.57 -15.81 -2.42
CA ARG A 121 -3.94 -17.20 -2.14
C ARG A 121 -5.44 -17.37 -1.90
N THR A 122 -6.05 -16.39 -1.26
CA THR A 122 -7.46 -16.44 -0.84
C THR A 122 -8.40 -16.11 -2.00
N TYR A 123 -7.99 -15.18 -2.88
CA TYR A 123 -8.80 -14.67 -3.98
C TYR A 123 -8.07 -14.73 -5.33
N PRO A 124 -7.64 -15.91 -5.81
CA PRO A 124 -6.80 -16.03 -7.01
C PRO A 124 -7.44 -15.44 -8.27
N HIS A 125 -8.74 -15.70 -8.52
CA HIS A 125 -9.45 -15.16 -9.68
C HIS A 125 -9.59 -13.63 -9.63
N VAL A 126 -9.75 -13.06 -8.44
CA VAL A 126 -9.77 -11.61 -8.27
C VAL A 126 -8.37 -11.06 -8.53
N ALA A 127 -7.33 -11.71 -7.99
CA ALA A 127 -5.95 -11.33 -8.20
C ALA A 127 -5.56 -11.29 -9.68
N GLU A 128 -5.97 -12.29 -10.47
CA GLU A 128 -5.77 -12.35 -11.93
C GLU A 128 -6.35 -11.13 -12.65
N SER A 129 -7.53 -10.67 -12.24
CA SER A 129 -8.17 -9.48 -12.84
C SER A 129 -7.37 -8.19 -12.64
N TYR A 130 -6.61 -8.11 -11.54
CA TYR A 130 -5.71 -7.02 -11.21
C TYR A 130 -4.28 -7.24 -11.71
N GLY A 131 -3.86 -8.48 -11.95
CA GLY A 131 -2.48 -8.85 -12.28
C GLY A 131 -1.95 -8.25 -13.58
N ARG A 132 -2.85 -7.90 -14.51
CA ARG A 132 -2.51 -7.15 -15.74
C ARG A 132 -2.12 -5.69 -15.49
N PHE A 133 -2.32 -5.19 -14.27
CA PHE A 133 -2.00 -3.83 -13.86
C PHE A 133 -0.82 -3.85 -12.90
N ASP A 134 0.38 -3.63 -13.43
CA ASP A 134 1.64 -3.77 -12.69
C ASP A 134 2.59 -2.58 -12.88
N ALA A 135 2.09 -1.47 -13.45
CA ALA A 135 2.89 -0.29 -13.82
C ALA A 135 3.79 0.24 -12.68
N ASN A 136 3.32 0.20 -11.43
CA ASN A 136 4.08 0.71 -10.27
C ASN A 136 4.78 -0.40 -9.44
N VAL A 137 4.33 -1.65 -9.60
CA VAL A 137 4.94 -2.84 -8.98
C VAL A 137 5.00 -3.95 -10.03
N PRO A 138 6.03 -3.95 -10.91
CA PRO A 138 6.10 -4.89 -12.02
C PRO A 138 6.06 -6.34 -11.55
N HIS A 139 5.30 -7.18 -12.25
CA HIS A 139 5.18 -8.62 -11.97
C HIS A 139 4.78 -8.98 -10.53
N TRP A 140 4.06 -8.08 -9.82
CA TRP A 140 3.67 -8.32 -8.42
C TRP A 140 2.89 -9.63 -8.24
N LEU A 141 1.95 -9.92 -9.16
CA LEU A 141 1.13 -11.12 -9.07
C LEU A 141 1.95 -12.39 -9.29
N GLU A 142 2.81 -12.40 -10.32
CA GLU A 142 3.69 -13.54 -10.62
C GLU A 142 4.61 -13.82 -9.43
N ARG A 143 5.20 -12.76 -8.87
CA ARG A 143 6.09 -12.87 -7.72
C ARG A 143 5.37 -13.40 -6.49
N ALA A 144 4.21 -12.84 -6.15
CA ALA A 144 3.41 -13.30 -5.02
C ALA A 144 3.00 -14.77 -5.18
N SER A 145 2.56 -15.17 -6.38
CA SER A 145 2.20 -16.56 -6.69
C SER A 145 3.39 -17.52 -6.57
N ARG A 146 4.57 -17.12 -7.07
CA ARG A 146 5.80 -17.92 -6.97
C ARG A 146 6.28 -18.09 -5.53
N GLU A 147 6.26 -17.02 -4.73
CA GLU A 147 6.63 -17.08 -3.31
C GLU A 147 5.65 -17.97 -2.53
N ASN A 148 4.35 -17.84 -2.78
CA ASN A 148 3.32 -18.72 -2.19
C ASN A 148 3.50 -20.20 -2.55
N ALA A 149 3.93 -20.51 -3.78
CA ALA A 149 4.19 -21.89 -4.20
C ALA A 149 5.38 -22.49 -3.42
N ARG A 150 6.48 -21.74 -3.29
CA ARG A 150 7.66 -22.17 -2.52
C ARG A 150 7.36 -22.39 -1.05
N GLU A 151 6.55 -21.54 -0.44
CA GLU A 151 6.12 -21.69 0.96
C GLU A 151 5.30 -22.97 1.19
N ARG A 152 4.54 -23.44 0.18
CA ARG A 152 3.81 -24.72 0.27
C ARG A 152 4.72 -25.94 0.14
N GLU A 153 5.81 -25.83 -0.60
CA GLU A 153 6.79 -26.91 -0.76
C GLU A 153 7.69 -27.08 0.48
N ALA A 154 7.83 -26.03 1.28
CA ALA A 154 8.68 -26.00 2.48
C ALA A 154 7.93 -26.36 3.78
N ALA A 155 6.59 -26.52 3.73
CA ALA A 155 5.73 -26.83 4.88
C ALA A 155 5.30 -28.30 4.88
#